data_AF-A0A9X9A6H9-F1
#
_entry.id   AF-A0A9X9A6H9-F1
#
_cell.length_a   1.000
_cell.length_b   1.000
_cell.length_c   1.000
_cell.angle_alpha   90.00
_cell.angle_beta   90.00
_cell.angle_gamma   90.00
#
_symmetry.space_group_name_H-M   'P 1'
#
loop_
_entity.id
_entity.type
_entity.pdbx_description
1 polymer ?
#
loop_
_entity_poly.entity_id
_entity_poly.type
_entity_poly.pdbx_seq_one_letter_code
_entity_poly.pdbx_strand_id
1 'polypeptide(L)'
;IHKAVVAARMAFDEGPWSRMSTAERSRLMYKLADLMEEHKEELAQLETLDNGKPIRETMAADIPLAIEHMRYYAGWATKIVGQTIPVSGNYFNYTRHEAV
;
A
#
# COMPACT_ATOMS: atom_id res chain seq x y z
N ILE A 1 18.13 12.27 -0.81
CA ILE A 1 16.90 12.40 -1.64
C ILE A 1 17.11 11.96 -3.09
N HIS A 2 18.04 12.55 -3.86
CA HIS A 2 18.23 12.16 -5.28
C HIS A 2 18.41 10.63 -5.49
N LYS A 3 19.24 9.98 -4.68
CA LYS A 3 19.42 8.51 -4.71
C LYS A 3 18.10 7.74 -4.49
N ALA A 4 17.24 8.18 -3.58
CA ALA A 4 15.95 7.55 -3.32
C ALA A 4 14.98 7.71 -4.49
N VAL A 5 14.97 8.90 -5.13
CA VAL A 5 14.14 9.16 -6.31
C VAL A 5 14.56 8.26 -7.48
N VAL A 6 15.86 8.14 -7.73
CA VAL A 6 16.38 7.26 -8.80
C VAL A 6 16.01 5.80 -8.52
N ALA A 7 16.22 5.31 -7.30
CA ALA A 7 15.86 3.94 -6.93
C ALA A 7 14.36 3.67 -7.08
N ALA A 8 13.50 4.60 -6.66
CA ALA A 8 12.05 4.47 -6.81
C ALA A 8 11.63 4.47 -8.30
N ARG A 9 12.22 5.36 -9.12
CA ARG A 9 11.95 5.42 -10.56
C ARG A 9 12.35 4.12 -11.26
N MET A 10 13.52 3.57 -10.95
CA MET A 10 13.96 2.28 -11.51
C MET A 10 13.04 1.13 -11.10
N ALA A 11 12.60 1.09 -9.83
CA ALA A 11 11.67 0.07 -9.36
C ALA A 11 10.30 0.14 -10.07
N PHE A 12 9.87 1.35 -10.43
CA PHE A 12 8.63 1.59 -11.18
C PHE A 12 8.78 1.26 -12.67
N ASP A 13 9.81 1.79 -13.35
CA ASP A 13 9.93 1.67 -14.80
C ASP A 13 10.34 0.24 -15.23
N GLU A 14 11.26 -0.38 -14.50
CA GLU A 14 11.93 -1.61 -14.95
C GLU A 14 11.83 -2.78 -13.97
N GLY A 15 11.57 -2.49 -12.70
CA GLY A 15 11.61 -3.45 -11.61
C GLY A 15 10.46 -4.47 -11.58
N PRO A 16 10.51 -5.43 -10.63
CA PRO A 16 9.45 -6.43 -10.46
C PRO A 16 8.08 -5.83 -10.14
N TRP A 17 8.04 -4.66 -9.47
CA TRP A 17 6.81 -4.06 -8.97
C TRP A 17 5.79 -3.75 -10.07
N SER A 18 6.23 -3.15 -11.18
CA SER A 18 5.35 -2.82 -12.31
C SER A 18 4.94 -4.04 -13.13
N ARG A 19 5.69 -5.14 -13.05
CA ARG A 19 5.42 -6.40 -13.76
C ARG A 19 4.58 -7.38 -12.95
N MET A 20 4.52 -7.22 -11.63
CA MET A 20 3.68 -8.04 -10.76
C MET A 20 2.20 -7.88 -11.09
N SER A 21 1.46 -8.96 -10.93
CA SER A 21 0.01 -8.92 -10.93
C SER A 21 -0.52 -8.11 -9.72
N THR A 22 -1.74 -7.61 -9.84
CA THR A 22 -2.45 -6.94 -8.73
C THR A 22 -2.58 -7.84 -7.49
N ALA A 23 -2.74 -9.15 -7.69
CA ALA A 23 -2.83 -10.14 -6.63
C ALA A 23 -1.50 -10.36 -5.89
N GLU A 24 -0.37 -10.38 -6.60
CA GLU A 24 0.95 -10.47 -5.97
C GLU A 24 1.25 -9.23 -5.12
N ARG A 25 0.93 -8.03 -5.65
CA ARG A 25 1.06 -6.79 -4.86
C ARG A 25 0.19 -6.80 -3.61
N SER A 26 -1.07 -7.25 -3.74
CA SER A 26 -1.99 -7.45 -2.62
C SER A 26 -1.38 -8.38 -1.55
N ARG A 27 -0.83 -9.53 -1.99
CA ARG A 27 -0.20 -10.51 -1.09
C ARG A 27 0.99 -9.93 -0.33
N LEU A 28 1.84 -9.14 -0.99
CA LEU A 28 2.97 -8.47 -0.33
C LEU A 28 2.50 -7.48 0.74
N MET A 29 1.44 -6.71 0.47
CA MET A 29 0.87 -5.78 1.45
C MET A 29 0.23 -6.49 2.64
N TYR A 30 -0.48 -7.60 2.41
CA TYR A 30 -1.00 -8.43 3.51
C TYR A 30 0.14 -9.01 4.36
N LYS A 31 1.20 -9.53 3.72
CA LYS A 31 2.37 -10.05 4.43
C LYS A 31 3.06 -8.96 5.28
N LEU A 32 3.14 -7.74 4.78
CA LEU A 32 3.67 -6.61 5.56
C LEU A 32 2.81 -6.34 6.79
N ALA A 33 1.48 -6.33 6.66
CA ALA A 33 0.58 -6.15 7.79
C ALA A 33 0.75 -7.27 8.85
N ASP A 34 0.94 -8.52 8.41
CA ASP A 34 1.16 -9.64 9.31
C ASP A 34 2.49 -9.53 10.06
N LEU A 35 3.56 -9.08 9.39
CA LEU A 35 4.85 -8.80 10.03
C LEU A 35 4.75 -7.62 11.02
N MET A 36 3.98 -6.58 10.68
CA MET A 36 3.73 -5.48 11.62
C MET A 36 2.97 -5.94 12.87
N GLU A 37 2.02 -6.87 12.71
CA GLU A 37 1.30 -7.47 13.84
C GLU A 37 2.23 -8.33 14.70
N GLU A 38 3.11 -9.13 14.09
CA GLU A 38 4.14 -9.92 14.78
C GLU A 38 5.07 -9.04 15.63
N HIS A 39 5.45 -7.87 15.11
CA HIS A 39 6.33 -6.90 15.79
C HIS A 39 5.58 -5.76 16.50
N LYS A 40 4.28 -5.92 16.77
CA LYS A 40 3.42 -4.84 17.28
C LYS A 40 3.96 -4.17 18.55
N GLU A 41 4.46 -4.95 19.50
CA GLU A 41 4.98 -4.44 20.77
C GLU A 41 6.23 -3.59 20.58
N GLU A 42 7.16 -4.06 19.74
CA GLU A 42 8.40 -3.34 19.40
C GLU A 42 8.09 -2.02 18.70
N LEU A 43 7.19 -2.05 17.70
CA LEU A 43 6.76 -0.85 16.99
C LEU A 43 6.11 0.17 17.92
N ALA A 44 5.26 -0.26 18.86
CA ALA A 44 4.61 0.63 19.81
C ALA A 44 5.60 1.23 20.83
N GLN A 45 6.58 0.45 21.28
CA GLN A 45 7.65 0.94 22.15
C GLN A 45 8.49 1.99 21.44
N LEU A 46 8.89 1.74 20.19
CA LEU A 46 9.64 2.69 19.37
C LEU A 46 8.84 3.99 19.16
N GLU A 47 7.58 3.89 18.77
CA GLU A 47 6.70 5.06 18.58
C GLU A 47 6.55 5.87 19.88
N THR A 48 6.37 5.19 21.03
CA THR A 48 6.32 5.86 22.33
C THR A 48 7.62 6.55 22.70
N LEU A 49 8.77 5.92 22.43
CA LEU A 49 10.08 6.47 22.76
C LEU A 49 10.44 7.66 21.87
N ASP A 50 10.10 7.61 20.59
CA ASP A 50 10.43 8.66 19.61
C ASP A 50 9.41 9.82 19.64
N ASN A 51 8.11 9.51 19.68
CA ASN A 51 7.05 10.51 19.66
C ASN A 51 6.68 11.06 21.05
N GLY A 52 6.85 10.25 22.11
CA GLY A 52 6.51 10.61 23.49
C GLY A 52 5.07 10.28 23.93
N LYS A 53 4.27 9.63 23.08
CA LYS A 53 2.89 9.20 23.42
C LYS A 53 2.89 8.09 24.48
N PRO A 54 1.89 8.05 25.38
CA PRO A 54 1.74 6.93 26.32
C PRO A 54 1.67 5.59 25.59
N ILE A 55 2.39 4.57 26.08
CA ILE A 55 2.43 3.22 25.49
C ILE A 55 1.04 2.60 25.31
N ARG A 56 0.08 2.97 26.17
CA ARG A 56 -1.31 2.53 26.06
C ARG A 56 -1.96 2.99 24.76
N GLU A 57 -1.64 4.19 24.29
CA GLU A 57 -2.22 4.76 23.07
C GLU A 57 -1.58 4.15 21.82
N THR A 58 -0.25 4.04 21.79
CA THR A 58 0.45 3.44 20.64
C THR A 58 0.11 1.94 20.49
N MET A 59 -0.03 1.20 21.60
CA MET A 59 -0.42 -0.22 21.60
C MET A 59 -1.89 -0.47 21.23
N ALA A 60 -2.79 0.45 21.58
CA ALA A 60 -4.24 0.26 21.41
C ALA A 60 -4.81 0.92 20.17
N ALA A 61 -4.16 1.98 19.66
CA ALA A 61 -4.63 2.76 18.52
C ALA A 61 -3.60 2.78 17.39
N ASP A 62 -2.47 3.46 17.56
CA ASP A 62 -1.59 3.80 16.43
C ASP A 62 -1.12 2.58 15.64
N ILE A 63 -0.53 1.57 16.30
CA ILE A 63 -0.02 0.38 15.62
C ILE A 63 -1.16 -0.51 15.11
N PRO A 64 -2.21 -0.86 15.90
CA PRO A 64 -3.36 -1.60 15.38
C PRO A 64 -4.03 -0.95 14.16
N LEU A 65 -4.23 0.36 14.20
CA LEU A 65 -4.82 1.10 13.09
C LEU A 65 -3.90 1.06 11.87
N ALA A 66 -2.59 1.26 12.02
CA ALA A 66 -1.66 1.16 10.89
C ALA A 66 -1.69 -0.23 10.22
N ILE A 67 -1.74 -1.32 11.01
CA ILE A 67 -1.90 -2.70 10.52
C ILE A 67 -3.21 -2.84 9.72
N GLU A 68 -4.33 -2.36 10.28
CA GLU A 68 -5.63 -2.44 9.61
C GLU A 68 -5.65 -1.64 8.30
N HIS A 69 -5.05 -0.44 8.28
CA HIS A 69 -4.92 0.36 7.06
C HIS A 69 -4.15 -0.39 5.98
N MET A 70 -3.06 -1.07 6.34
CA MET A 70 -2.30 -1.89 5.39
C MET A 70 -3.16 -3.03 4.82
N ARG A 71 -3.93 -3.73 5.66
CA ARG A 71 -4.86 -4.78 5.21
C ARG A 71 -5.97 -4.24 4.32
N TYR A 72 -6.50 -3.06 4.64
CA TYR A 72 -7.52 -2.39 3.85
C TYR A 72 -7.02 -2.08 2.43
N TYR A 73 -5.85 -1.43 2.31
CA TYR A 73 -5.28 -1.09 1.01
C TYR A 73 -4.75 -2.30 0.25
N ALA A 74 -4.28 -3.34 0.93
CA ALA A 74 -3.97 -4.62 0.30
C ALA A 74 -5.17 -5.17 -0.49
N GLY A 75 -6.38 -5.04 0.07
CA GLY A 75 -7.63 -5.43 -0.59
C GLY A 75 -7.96 -4.57 -1.82
N TRP A 76 -7.54 -3.31 -1.87
CA TRP A 76 -7.80 -2.41 -3.00
C TRP A 76 -6.91 -2.70 -4.22
N ALA A 77 -5.75 -3.32 -4.05
CA ALA A 77 -4.81 -3.58 -5.13
C ALA A 77 -5.45 -4.30 -6.35
N THR A 78 -6.46 -5.16 -6.13
CA THR A 78 -7.19 -5.88 -7.18
C THR A 78 -8.50 -5.20 -7.64
N LYS A 79 -8.83 -4.03 -7.07
CA LYS A 79 -10.12 -3.35 -7.25
C LYS A 79 -10.00 -1.94 -7.83
N ILE A 80 -8.80 -1.54 -8.24
CA ILE A 80 -8.59 -0.29 -9.00
C ILE A 80 -9.05 -0.54 -10.44
N VAL A 81 -10.32 -0.24 -10.71
CA VAL A 81 -10.96 -0.47 -12.00
C VAL A 81 -11.12 0.84 -12.77
N GLY A 82 -10.98 0.76 -14.09
CA GLY A 82 -11.44 1.80 -15.01
C GLY A 82 -12.92 1.66 -15.36
N GLN A 83 -13.34 2.32 -16.42
CA GLN A 83 -14.71 2.31 -16.91
C GLN A 83 -14.75 1.91 -18.37
N THR A 84 -15.84 1.28 -18.79
CA THR A 84 -16.25 1.20 -20.20
C THR A 84 -17.37 2.21 -20.42
N ILE A 85 -17.20 3.10 -21.41
CA ILE A 85 -18.07 4.27 -21.56
C ILE A 85 -18.90 4.12 -22.86
N PRO A 86 -20.25 4.05 -22.76
CA PRO A 86 -21.10 3.94 -23.94
C PRO A 86 -21.27 5.31 -24.61
N VAL A 87 -20.33 5.67 -25.47
CA VAL A 87 -20.42 6.85 -26.32
C VAL A 87 -21.19 6.51 -27.61
N SER A 88 -21.93 7.47 -28.16
CA SER A 88 -22.60 7.29 -29.45
C SER A 88 -21.60 7.08 -30.60
N GLY A 89 -21.99 6.24 -31.57
CA GLY A 89 -21.16 5.90 -32.74
C GLY A 89 -20.43 4.56 -32.61
N ASN A 90 -19.51 4.30 -33.56
CA ASN A 90 -18.80 3.03 -33.68
C ASN A 90 -17.43 3.06 -32.99
N TYR A 91 -17.39 3.36 -31.69
CA TYR A 91 -16.15 3.43 -30.91
C TYR A 91 -16.25 2.59 -29.63
N PHE A 92 -15.18 1.85 -29.32
CA PHE A 92 -15.00 1.24 -28.01
C PHE A 92 -14.20 2.18 -27.12
N ASN A 93 -14.82 2.66 -26.04
CA ASN A 93 -14.22 3.62 -25.12
C ASN A 93 -14.01 3.00 -23.76
N TYR A 94 -12.81 3.13 -23.21
CA TYR A 94 -12.48 2.67 -21.87
C TYR A 94 -11.46 3.60 -21.20
N THR A 95 -11.42 3.57 -19.88
CA THR A 95 -10.41 4.29 -19.08
C THR A 95 -9.49 3.32 -18.35
N ARG A 96 -8.28 3.79 -18.05
CA ARG A 96 -7.29 3.11 -17.20
C ARG A 96 -6.93 4.05 -16.06
N HIS A 97 -6.82 3.52 -14.86
CA HIS A 97 -6.27 4.25 -13.72
C HIS A 97 -4.83 3.78 -13.52
N GLU A 98 -3.89 4.55 -14.08
CA GLU A 98 -2.47 4.25 -14.03
C GLU A 98 -1.82 4.91 -12.81
N ALA A 99 -0.80 4.27 -12.25
CA ALA A 99 -0.03 4.83 -11.14
C ALA A 99 0.83 6.00 -11.62
N VAL A 100 0.96 7.03 -10.78
CA VAL A 100 1.74 8.26 -11.03
C VAL A 100 3.22 8.12 -10.71
#